data_AF-A0A212FPA5-F1
#
_entry.id   AF-A0A212FPA5-F1
#
_cell.length_a   1.000
_cell.length_b   1.000
_cell.length_c   1.000
_cell.angle_alpha   90.00
_cell.angle_beta   90.00
_cell.angle_gamma   90.00
#
_symmetry.space_group_name_H-M   'P 1'
#
loop_
_entity.id
_entity.type
_entity.pdbx_description
1 polymer ?
#
loop_
_entity_poly.entity_id
_entity_poly.type
_entity_poly.pdbx_seq_one_letter_code
_entity_poly.pdbx_strand_id
1 'polypeptide(L)' 'ALTGIVEESVTGVHRLYQLSKAGKLSVPAMNVNDSVTKTKFDNLYSCR' A
#
# COMPACT_ATOMS: atom_id res chain seq x y z
N ALA A 1 -4.18 -6.90 -19.65
CA ALA A 1 -4.28 -7.57 -18.33
C ALA A 1 -3.59 -6.69 -17.29
N LEU A 2 -4.11 -6.61 -16.06
CA LEU A 2 -3.46 -5.88 -14.98
C LEU A 2 -2.20 -6.63 -14.53
N THR A 3 -1.06 -5.94 -14.40
CA THR A 3 0.24 -6.56 -14.09
C THR A 3 0.62 -6.45 -12.61
N GLY A 4 0.06 -5.49 -11.88
CA GLY A 4 0.31 -5.30 -10.45
C GLY A 4 -0.42 -4.09 -9.88
N ILE A 5 -0.34 -3.93 -8.56
CA ILE A 5 -0.92 -2.83 -7.78
C ILE A 5 0.19 -2.15 -6.98
N VAL A 6 0.19 -0.82 -6.92
CA VAL A 6 1.07 -0.03 -6.04
C VAL A 6 0.16 0.84 -5.18
N GLU A 7 0.20 0.66 -3.86
CA GLU A 7 -0.78 1.27 -2.95
C GLU A 7 -0.11 2.14 -1.89
N GLU A 8 -0.53 3.41 -1.86
CA GLU A 8 0.06 4.47 -1.06
C GLU A 8 -0.74 4.78 0.21
N SER A 9 -2.02 4.41 0.26
CA SER A 9 -2.87 4.71 1.40
C SER A 9 -2.84 3.60 2.45
N VAL A 10 -2.91 3.98 3.72
CA VAL A 10 -3.01 3.03 4.86
C VAL A 10 -4.22 2.11 4.70
N THR A 11 -5.37 2.66 4.27
CA THR A 11 -6.62 1.90 4.10
C THR A 11 -6.54 0.92 2.94
N GLY A 12 -5.97 1.34 1.81
CA GLY A 12 -5.73 0.46 0.66
C GLY A 12 -4.76 -0.67 1.00
N VAL A 13 -3.65 -0.36 1.67
CA VAL A 13 -2.67 -1.35 2.15
C VAL A 13 -3.33 -2.38 3.07
N HIS A 14 -4.16 -1.93 4.03
CA HIS A 14 -4.88 -2.83 4.92
C HIS A 14 -5.80 -3.78 4.13
N ARG A 15 -6.48 -3.28 3.09
CA ARG A 15 -7.32 -4.10 2.23
C ARG A 15 -6.52 -5.11 1.41
N LEU A 16 -5.35 -4.72 0.89
CA LEU A 16 -4.46 -5.64 0.17
C LEU A 16 -3.97 -6.78 1.07
N TYR A 17 -3.63 -6.50 2.34
CA TYR A 17 -3.29 -7.55 3.30
C TYR A 17 -4.45 -8.50 3.57
N GLN A 18 -5.69 -8.01 3.68
CA GLN A 18 -6.87 -8.87 3.83
C GLN A 18 -7.07 -9.78 2.61
N LEU A 19 -6.92 -9.23 1.40
CA LEU A 19 -7.04 -9.99 0.15
C LEU A 19 -5.93 -11.03 0.00
N SER A 20 -4.69 -10.67 0.35
CA SER A 20 -3.54 -11.57 0.36
C SER A 20 -3.74 -12.73 1.34
N LYS A 21 -4.15 -12.45 2.59
CA LYS A 21 -4.47 -13.47 3.60
C LYS A 21 -5.61 -14.38 3.19
N ALA A 22 -6.58 -13.87 2.43
CA ALA A 22 -7.71 -14.64 1.91
C ALA A 22 -7.40 -15.39 0.59
N GLY A 23 -6.20 -15.26 0.03
CA GLY A 23 -5.83 -15.84 -1.27
C GLY A 23 -6.60 -15.24 -2.46
N LYS A 24 -7.18 -14.05 -2.29
CA LYS A 24 -8.02 -13.37 -3.30
C LYS A 24 -7.28 -12.28 -4.08
N LEU A 25 -5.99 -12.10 -3.82
CA LEU A 25 -5.18 -11.12 -4.54
C LEU A 25 -4.76 -11.70 -5.89
N SER A 26 -5.26 -11.10 -6.99
CA SER A 26 -5.12 -11.64 -8.35
C SER A 26 -3.81 -11.26 -9.05
N VAL A 27 -3.13 -10.23 -8.56
CA VAL A 27 -1.88 -9.69 -9.12
C VAL A 27 -0.94 -9.30 -7.98
N PRO A 28 0.39 -9.25 -8.19
CA PRO A 28 1.31 -8.77 -7.16
C PRO A 28 0.96 -7.34 -6.72
N ALA A 29 1.16 -7.05 -5.44
CA ALA A 29 0.90 -5.73 -4.89
C ALA A 29 2.10 -5.23 -4.07
N MET A 30 2.42 -3.94 -4.19
CA MET A 30 3.47 -3.26 -3.46
C MET A 30 2.85 -2.24 -2.50
N ASN A 31 3.23 -2.34 -1.22
CA ASN A 31 2.92 -1.37 -0.19
C ASN A 31 3.98 -0.26 -0.21
N VAL A 32 3.63 0.93 -0.72
CA VAL A 32 4.54 2.09 -0.73
C VAL A 32 4.29 3.05 0.43
N ASN A 33 3.13 2.94 1.10
CA ASN A 33 2.82 3.69 2.32
C ASN A 33 3.91 3.51 3.39
N ASP A 34 4.38 2.27 3.56
CA ASP A 34 5.35 1.91 4.60
C ASP A 34 6.81 2.19 4.20
N SER A 35 7.04 2.78 3.02
CA SER A 35 8.37 3.25 2.65
C SER A 35 8.80 4.40 3.57
N VAL A 36 10.08 4.41 3.94
CA VAL A 36 10.65 5.42 4.85
C VAL A 36 10.44 6.84 4.33
N THR A 37 10.56 7.03 3.01
CA THR A 37 10.36 8.31 2.35
C THR A 37 8.89 8.72 2.38
N LYS A 38 7.93 7.82 2.12
CA LYS A 38 6.50 8.15 2.18
C LYS A 38 6.09 8.51 3.61
N THR A 39 6.35 7.64 4.58
CA THR A 39 5.92 7.89 5.96
C THR A 39 6.57 9.15 6.56
N LYS A 40 7.84 9.41 6.29
CA LYS A 40 8.48 10.63 6.82
C LYS A 40 8.04 11.90 6.10
N PHE A 41 8.00 11.92 4.78
CA PHE A 41 7.73 13.16 4.04
C PHE A 41 6.25 13.42 3.83
N ASP A 42 5.49 12.39 3.46
CA ASP A 42 4.10 12.55 3.09
C ASP A 42 3.12 12.32 4.26
N ASN A 43 3.51 11.62 5.34
CA ASN A 43 2.65 11.52 6.54
C ASN A 43 3.08 12.48 7.67
N LEU A 44 4.39 12.60 7.94
CA LEU A 44 4.87 13.39 9.08
C LEU A 44 5.15 14.85 8.73
N TYR A 45 5.85 15.12 7.62
CA TYR A 45 6.22 16.50 7.27
C TYR A 45 5.12 17.26 6.54
N SER A 46 4.23 16.59 5.80
CA SER A 46 3.09 17.22 5.11
C SER A 46 2.01 17.76 6.07
N CYS A 47 1.82 17.10 7.22
CA CYS A 47 0.82 17.47 8.23
C CYS A 47 1.37 18.41 9.31
N ARG A 48 2.61 18.89 9.16
CA ARG A 48 3.20 19.97 9.95
C ARG A 48 3.11 21.29 9.21
#